data_AF-A0AAD5FA98-F1
#
_entry.id   AF-A0AAD5FA98-F1
#
_cell.length_a   1.000
_cell.length_b   1.000
_cell.length_c   1.000
_cell.angle_alpha   90.00
_cell.angle_beta   90.00
_cell.angle_gamma   90.00
#
_symmetry.space_group_name_H-M   'P 1'
#
loop_
_entity.id
_entity.type
_entity.pdbx_description
1 polymer ?
#
loop_
_entity_poly.entity_id
_entity_poly.type
_entity_poly.pdbx_seq_one_letter_code
_entity_poly.pdbx_strand_id
1 'polypeptide(L)'
;MKFSIVLLLSCMLVPEVPSQQLPNGISCYTCNNNNCSATMQCVGDQNYCVSVNTASGNNVSTLAGCTTKSVCDAAALFNQLIANSTLKCCQGNLCNDAEMLTLSFLPMIIPLLCSIIFY
;
A
#
# COMPACT_ATOMS: atom_id res chain seq x y z
N MET A 1 38.39 -34.32 7.60
CA MET A 1 38.61 -32.96 7.06
C MET A 1 38.18 -32.77 5.59
N LYS A 2 37.93 -33.82 4.79
CA LYS A 2 37.49 -33.69 3.38
C LYS A 2 35.96 -33.66 3.17
N PHE A 3 35.16 -34.14 4.12
CA PHE A 3 33.70 -34.18 4.01
C PHE A 3 33.01 -32.82 4.28
N SER A 4 33.56 -31.96 5.15
CA SER A 4 32.98 -30.64 5.45
C SER A 4 33.08 -29.64 4.28
N ILE A 5 34.08 -29.81 3.41
CA ILE A 5 34.28 -28.91 2.26
C ILE A 5 33.27 -29.22 1.14
N VAL A 6 32.89 -30.49 0.97
CA VAL A 6 31.89 -30.90 -0.04
C VAL A 6 30.50 -30.34 0.29
N LEU A 7 30.14 -30.28 1.59
CA LEU A 7 28.86 -29.72 2.06
C LEU A 7 28.78 -28.19 1.87
N LEU A 8 29.92 -27.49 2.01
CA LEU A 8 30.02 -26.04 1.77
C LEU A 8 29.91 -25.70 0.28
N LEU A 9 30.42 -26.55 -0.62
CA LEU A 9 30.32 -26.35 -2.07
C LEU A 9 28.89 -26.56 -2.61
N SER A 10 28.08 -27.45 -2.02
CA SER A 10 26.69 -27.66 -2.46
C SER A 10 25.77 -26.47 -2.17
N CYS A 11 26.08 -25.63 -1.19
CA CYS A 11 25.29 -24.45 -0.87
C CYS A 11 25.50 -23.28 -1.85
N MET A 12 26.62 -23.26 -2.59
CA MET A 12 26.94 -22.18 -3.54
C MET A 12 26.34 -22.39 -4.94
N LEU A 13 25.77 -23.56 -5.21
CA LEU A 13 25.18 -23.94 -6.51
C LEU A 13 23.65 -23.86 -6.52
N VAL A 14 23.02 -23.31 -5.48
CA VAL A 14 21.59 -23.01 -5.52
C VAL A 14 21.44 -21.71 -6.32
N PRO A 15 20.91 -21.73 -7.55
CA PRO A 15 20.49 -20.48 -8.17
C PRO A 15 19.49 -19.84 -7.22
N GLU A 16 19.69 -18.57 -6.89
CA GLU A 16 18.68 -17.75 -6.21
C GLU A 16 17.47 -17.69 -7.15
N VAL A 17 16.63 -18.73 -7.12
CA VAL A 17 15.30 -18.68 -7.68
C VAL A 17 14.67 -17.47 -7.01
N PRO A 18 14.18 -16.46 -7.76
CA PRO A 18 13.42 -15.38 -7.16
C PRO A 18 12.36 -16.08 -6.33
N SER A 19 12.44 -15.97 -5.00
CA SER A 19 11.47 -16.61 -4.15
C SER A 19 10.15 -16.02 -4.59
N GLN A 20 9.36 -16.78 -5.35
CA GLN A 20 8.04 -16.34 -5.76
C GLN A 20 7.26 -16.29 -4.46
N GLN A 21 7.27 -15.11 -3.86
CA GLN A 21 6.63 -14.86 -2.59
C GLN A 21 5.15 -15.19 -2.82
N LEU A 22 4.64 -16.14 -2.05
CA LEU A 22 3.25 -16.56 -2.18
C LEU A 22 2.34 -15.43 -1.70
N PRO A 23 1.13 -15.30 -2.26
CA PRO A 23 0.12 -14.39 -1.73
C PRO A 23 -0.08 -14.63 -0.23
N ASN A 24 -0.06 -13.55 0.55
CA ASN A 24 -0.15 -13.63 2.02
C ASN A 24 -1.57 -13.39 2.56
N GLY A 25 -2.55 -13.20 1.68
CA GLY A 25 -3.94 -12.95 2.03
C GLY A 25 -4.27 -11.48 2.35
N ILE A 26 -3.29 -10.57 2.25
CA ILE A 26 -3.53 -9.12 2.29
C ILE A 26 -3.66 -8.60 0.85
N SER A 27 -4.59 -7.67 0.65
CA SER A 27 -4.76 -6.92 -0.58
C SER A 27 -4.69 -5.43 -0.27
N CYS A 28 -4.08 -4.65 -1.16
CA CYS A 28 -3.97 -3.20 -1.03
C CYS A 28 -4.39 -2.51 -2.32
N TYR A 29 -4.79 -1.24 -2.23
CA TYR A 29 -4.98 -0.41 -3.41
C TYR A 29 -3.65 -0.09 -4.07
N THR A 30 -3.67 0.06 -5.39
CA THR A 30 -2.54 0.43 -6.23
C THR A 30 -2.98 1.45 -7.28
N CYS A 31 -2.03 2.27 -7.74
CA CYS A 31 -2.32 3.37 -8.65
C CYS A 31 -1.86 3.06 -10.07
N ASN A 32 -2.74 3.30 -11.05
CA ASN A 32 -2.40 3.35 -12.46
C ASN A 32 -2.63 4.77 -12.97
N ASN A 33 -1.56 5.50 -13.33
CA ASN A 33 -1.64 6.90 -13.77
C ASN A 33 -2.47 7.79 -12.82
N ASN A 34 -2.14 7.77 -11.52
CA ASN A 34 -2.85 8.44 -10.42
C ASN A 34 -4.27 7.93 -10.11
N ASN A 35 -4.84 7.01 -10.88
CA ASN A 35 -6.08 6.34 -10.52
C ASN A 35 -5.78 5.18 -9.56
N CYS A 36 -6.11 5.35 -8.29
CA CYS A 36 -5.80 4.41 -7.21
C CYS A 36 -6.95 3.47 -6.82
N SER A 37 -7.85 3.14 -7.76
CA SER A 37 -8.99 2.25 -7.52
C SER A 37 -8.67 0.76 -7.73
N ALA A 38 -7.58 0.45 -8.41
CA ALA A 38 -7.16 -0.94 -8.64
C ALA A 38 -6.63 -1.55 -7.36
N THR A 39 -6.76 -2.88 -7.23
CA THR A 39 -6.26 -3.63 -6.08
C THR A 39 -5.20 -4.64 -6.51
N MET A 40 -4.29 -4.96 -5.61
CA MET A 40 -3.26 -5.98 -5.79
C MET A 40 -3.16 -6.89 -4.56
N GLN A 41 -2.83 -8.16 -4.78
CA GLN A 41 -2.54 -9.10 -3.70
C GLN A 41 -1.09 -8.91 -3.25
N CYS A 42 -0.91 -8.79 -1.95
CA CYS A 42 0.41 -8.72 -1.33
C CYS A 42 1.01 -10.11 -1.19
N VAL A 43 2.33 -10.17 -1.18
CA VAL A 43 3.08 -11.43 -1.15
C VAL A 43 4.09 -11.45 -0.02
N GLY A 44 4.42 -12.65 0.47
CA GLY A 44 5.45 -12.83 1.48
C GLY A 44 5.16 -12.06 2.77
N ASP A 45 6.10 -11.23 3.21
CA ASP A 45 6.03 -10.44 4.45
C ASP A 45 5.42 -9.05 4.27
N GLN A 46 4.86 -8.75 3.09
CA GLN A 46 4.19 -7.49 2.80
C GLN A 46 2.82 -7.39 3.46
N ASN A 47 2.81 -7.31 4.79
CA ASN A 47 1.58 -7.34 5.60
C ASN A 47 0.97 -5.94 5.80
N TYR A 48 1.51 -4.92 5.15
CA TYR A 48 1.08 -3.53 5.27
C TYR A 48 0.75 -2.95 3.90
N CYS A 49 -0.19 -2.01 3.87
CA CYS A 49 -0.42 -1.17 2.71
C CYS A 49 0.29 0.17 2.89
N VAL A 50 0.73 0.74 1.76
CA VAL A 50 1.40 2.05 1.70
C VAL A 50 0.69 2.97 0.71
N SER A 51 0.73 4.25 1.00
CA SER A 51 0.38 5.34 0.08
C SER A 51 1.44 6.44 0.18
N VAL A 52 1.88 6.97 -0.96
CA VAL A 52 2.83 8.07 -1.06
C VAL A 52 2.23 9.15 -1.94
N ASN A 53 1.97 10.30 -1.33
CA ASN A 53 1.53 11.50 -2.04
C ASN A 53 2.76 12.38 -2.30
N THR A 54 2.97 12.83 -3.52
CA THR A 54 4.04 13.76 -3.89
C THR A 54 3.45 14.97 -4.58
N ALA A 55 3.76 16.16 -4.08
CA ALA A 55 3.34 17.44 -4.63
C ALA A 55 4.45 18.04 -5.51
N SER A 56 4.10 18.43 -6.73
CA SER A 56 4.96 19.17 -7.64
C SER A 56 4.18 20.35 -8.21
N GLY A 57 4.46 21.54 -7.68
CA GLY A 57 3.65 22.74 -7.93
C GLY A 57 2.20 22.52 -7.47
N ASN A 58 1.26 22.64 -8.41
CA ASN A 58 -0.18 22.45 -8.14
C ASN A 58 -0.65 21.01 -8.36
N ASN A 59 0.24 20.10 -8.77
CA ASN A 59 -0.11 18.72 -9.07
C ASN A 59 0.27 17.81 -7.90
N VAL A 60 -0.66 16.94 -7.50
CA VAL A 60 -0.39 15.87 -6.53
C VAL A 60 -0.44 14.54 -7.27
N SER A 61 0.61 13.74 -7.12
CA SER A 61 0.67 12.37 -7.61
C SER A 61 0.67 11.39 -6.46
N THR A 62 -0.06 10.29 -6.62
CA THR A 62 -0.21 9.26 -5.58
C THR A 62 0.33 7.93 -6.09
N LEU A 63 1.15 7.28 -5.28
CA LEU A 63 1.58 5.90 -5.45
C LEU A 63 1.04 5.08 -4.29
N ALA A 64 0.60 3.85 -4.55
CA ALA A 64 0.04 2.99 -3.52
C ALA A 64 0.36 1.51 -3.82
N GLY A 65 0.43 0.69 -2.77
CA GLY A 65 0.66 -0.73 -2.92
C GLY A 65 0.92 -1.45 -1.60
N CYS A 66 1.56 -2.61 -1.70
CA CYS A 66 1.96 -3.46 -0.58
C CYS A 66 3.37 -3.11 -0.10
N THR A 67 3.61 -3.23 1.21
CA THR A 67 4.92 -3.00 1.80
C THR A 67 5.13 -3.84 3.06
N THR A 68 6.37 -3.88 3.55
CA THR A 68 6.76 -4.55 4.78
C THR A 68 6.73 -3.60 5.97
N LYS A 69 6.78 -4.17 7.19
CA LYS A 69 6.83 -3.37 8.42
C LYS A 69 8.03 -2.42 8.49
N SER A 70 9.21 -2.84 8.02
CA SER A 70 10.43 -2.05 8.11
C SER A 70 10.35 -0.75 7.32
N VAL A 71 9.70 -0.76 6.16
CA VAL A 71 9.43 0.45 5.37
C VAL A 71 8.50 1.40 6.15
N CYS A 72 7.46 0.86 6.78
CA CYS A 72 6.54 1.67 7.58
C CYS A 72 7.18 2.25 8.84
N ASP A 73 8.10 1.52 9.49
CA ASP A 73 8.86 2.04 10.63
C ASP A 73 9.79 3.20 10.20
N ALA A 74 10.24 3.21 8.95
CA ALA A 74 11.03 4.31 8.36
C ALA A 74 10.17 5.48 7.83
N ALA A 75 8.83 5.39 7.86
CA ALA A 75 7.93 6.40 7.29
C ALA A 75 8.14 7.79 7.90
N ALA A 76 8.34 7.86 9.22
CA ALA A 76 8.56 9.13 9.91
C ALA A 76 9.83 9.84 9.42
N LEU A 77 10.93 9.08 9.23
CA LEU A 77 12.18 9.61 8.70
C LEU A 77 12.02 10.06 7.25
N PHE A 78 11.32 9.26 6.42
CA PHE A 78 11.00 9.63 5.04
C PHE A 78 10.27 10.98 4.97
N ASN A 79 9.22 11.15 5.78
CA ASN A 79 8.42 12.38 5.81
C ASN A 79 9.19 13.61 6.33
N GLN A 80 10.26 13.40 7.10
CA GLN A 80 11.13 14.49 7.56
C GLN A 80 12.18 14.88 6.50
N LEU A 81 12.70 13.91 5.75
CA LEU A 81 13.80 14.14 4.81
C LEU A 81 13.32 14.51 3.40
N ILE A 82 12.17 14.00 2.99
CA ILE A 82 11.65 14.18 1.62
C ILE A 82 10.58 15.26 1.65
N ALA A 83 10.98 16.48 1.30
CA ALA A 83 10.06 17.60 1.17
C ALA A 83 9.03 17.34 0.06
N ASN A 84 7.82 17.83 0.25
CA ASN A 84 6.68 17.69 -0.68
C ASN A 84 6.24 16.24 -0.95
N SER A 85 6.70 15.27 -0.16
CA SER A 85 6.18 13.91 -0.19
C SER A 85 5.66 13.51 1.18
N THR A 86 4.63 12.66 1.21
CA THR A 86 4.10 12.08 2.44
C THR A 86 3.83 10.61 2.23
N LEU A 87 4.53 9.77 2.96
CA LEU A 87 4.34 8.34 3.05
C LEU A 87 3.46 8.02 4.26
N LYS A 88 2.38 7.27 4.01
CA LYS A 88 1.47 6.72 5.02
C LYS A 88 1.44 5.21 4.90
N CYS A 89 1.36 4.55 6.04
CA CYS A 89 1.22 3.10 6.14
C CYS A 89 0.01 2.74 7.00
N CYS A 90 -0.57 1.58 6.73
CA CYS A 90 -1.58 0.96 7.56
C CYS A 90 -1.49 -0.57 7.41
N GLN A 91 -2.04 -1.30 8.39
CA GLN A 91 -2.04 -2.76 8.37
C GLN A 91 -3.45 -3.28 8.10
N GLY A 92 -3.58 -4.25 7.21
CA GLY A 92 -4.86 -4.88 6.87
C GLY A 92 -5.29 -4.67 5.42
N ASN A 93 -6.40 -5.30 5.04
CA ASN A 93 -6.90 -5.29 3.67
C ASN A 93 -7.44 -3.90 3.28
N LEU A 94 -6.99 -3.41 2.13
CA LEU A 94 -7.47 -2.21 1.44
C LEU A 94 -7.48 -0.95 2.31
N CYS A 95 -6.67 -0.93 3.38
CA CYS A 95 -6.67 0.17 4.35
C CYS A 95 -6.05 1.46 3.79
N ASN A 96 -5.26 1.34 2.71
CA ASN A 96 -4.67 2.47 2.00
C ASN A 96 -5.62 3.06 0.97
N ASP A 97 -6.92 3.00 1.24
CA ASP A 97 -7.94 3.56 0.38
C ASP A 97 -7.59 5.01 0.05
N ALA A 98 -7.60 5.33 -1.23
CA ALA A 98 -7.53 6.71 -1.62
C ALA A 98 -8.84 7.32 -1.12
N GLU A 99 -8.77 8.29 -0.21
CA GLU A 99 -9.92 9.13 0.11
C GLU A 99 -10.37 9.82 -1.20
N MET A 100 -11.16 9.12 -2.02
CA MET A 100 -12.11 9.76 -2.90
C MET A 100 -12.96 10.55 -1.93
N LEU A 101 -12.93 11.87 -2.03
CA LEU A 101 -13.91 12.75 -1.42
C LEU A 101 -15.28 12.24 -1.85
N THR A 102 -15.82 11.30 -1.08
CA THR A 102 -17.24 11.07 -1.01
C THR A 102 -17.73 12.35 -0.36
N LEU A 103 -17.95 13.36 -1.21
CA LEU A 103 -18.98 14.36 -0.98
C LEU A 103 -20.15 13.52 -0.50
N SER A 104 -20.31 13.50 0.82
CA SER A 104 -21.33 12.71 1.47
C SER A 104 -22.61 13.15 0.78
N PHE A 105 -23.24 12.27 0.01
CA PHE A 105 -24.61 12.48 -0.48
C PHE A 105 -25.61 12.26 0.65
N LEU A 106 -25.13 11.84 1.83
CA LEU A 106 -25.92 11.64 3.04
C LEU A 106 -26.68 12.88 3.56
N PRO A 107 -26.20 14.13 3.48
CA PRO A 107 -26.96 15.29 3.94
C PRO A 107 -28.04 15.76 2.95
N MET A 108 -28.08 15.26 1.69
CA MET A 108 -29.15 15.60 0.73
C MET A 108 -30.42 14.76 0.93
N ILE A 109 -30.32 13.58 1.56
CA ILE A 109 -31.47 12.69 1.76
C ILE A 109 -32.38 13.22 2.89
N ILE A 110 -31.81 13.89 3.89
CA ILE A 110 -32.54 14.43 5.06
C ILE A 110 -33.61 15.47 4.65
N PRO A 111 -33.31 16.53 3.85
CA PRO A 111 -34.34 17.48 3.43
C PRO A 111 -35.38 16.88 2.47
N LEU A 112 -35.00 15.91 1.62
CA LEU A 112 -35.94 15.24 0.70
C LEU A 112 -36.98 14.39 1.45
N LEU A 113 -36.56 13.67 2.49
CA LEU A 113 -37.48 12.90 3.35
C LEU A 113 -38.41 13.81 4.14
N CYS A 114 -37.95 14.98 4.61
CA CYS A 114 -38.81 15.94 5.29
C CYS A 114 -39.96 16.42 4.38
N SER A 115 -39.69 16.78 3.12
CA SER A 115 -40.74 17.26 2.20
C SER A 115 -41.82 16.23 1.88
N ILE A 116 -41.51 14.93 1.94
CA ILE A 116 -42.46 13.85 1.69
C ILE A 116 -43.32 13.54 2.92
N ILE A 117 -42.78 13.76 4.13
CA ILE A 117 -43.49 13.52 5.40
C ILE A 117 -44.40 14.70 5.78
N PHE A 118 -44.07 15.93 5.35
CA PHE A 118 -44.86 17.14 5.62
C PHE A 118 -45.86 17.51 4.50
N TYR A 119 -46.12 16.60 3.55
CA TYR A 119 -47.20 16.69 2.56
C TYR A 119 -48.26 15.64 2.85
#